data_AF-A0A1S8MDD0-F1
#
_entry.id   AF-A0A1S8MDD0-F1
#
_cell.length_a   1.000
_cell.length_b   1.000
_cell.length_c   1.000
_cell.angle_alpha   90.00
_cell.angle_beta   90.00
_cell.angle_gamma   90.00
#
_symmetry.space_group_name_H-M   'P 1'
#
loop_
_entity.id
_entity.type
_entity.pdbx_description
1 polymer ?
#
loop_
_entity_poly.entity_id
_entity_poly.type
_entity_poly.pdbx_seq_one_letter_code
_entity_poly.pdbx_strand_id
1 'polypeptide(L)'
;MKKLLIVRSASFQQLDLNLKAIEEKYKGYEISMLTHEHGVKLAEKYNDIKNIYVYRYKESFKKGNSVKEIENIKFDVIIVPVTNISGAGFFNVFKYALSINGDKIVMCNVVSELKDVSVSSLYVMRISNFIFRIVAFLITGVLGVILTPVLLWKFKSVRKK
;
A
#
# COMPACT_ATOMS: atom_id res chain seq x y z
N MET A 1 6.89 -14.72 22.80
CA MET A 1 7.51 -14.53 21.47
C MET A 1 6.74 -13.43 20.75
N LYS A 2 7.42 -12.47 20.13
CA LYS A 2 6.76 -11.34 19.48
C LYS A 2 6.27 -11.74 18.08
N LYS A 3 5.10 -11.23 17.68
CA LYS A 3 4.41 -11.57 16.43
C LYS A 3 4.39 -10.39 15.47
N LEU A 4 4.67 -10.67 14.21
CA LEU A 4 4.68 -9.68 13.14
C LEU A 4 3.72 -10.13 12.04
N LEU A 5 2.88 -9.23 11.56
CA LEU A 5 2.00 -9.49 10.42
C LEU A 5 2.39 -8.61 9.23
N ILE A 6 2.64 -9.22 8.07
CA ILE A 6 2.80 -8.53 6.80
C ILE A 6 1.45 -8.54 6.08
N VAL A 7 0.81 -7.37 5.92
CA VAL A 7 -0.40 -7.23 5.10
C VAL A 7 0.04 -6.98 3.66
N ARG A 8 0.13 -8.04 2.85
CA ARG A 8 0.78 -7.99 1.54
C ARG A 8 -0.01 -7.16 0.53
N SER A 9 0.33 -5.87 0.42
CA SER A 9 -0.21 -4.94 -0.59
C SER A 9 0.71 -4.65 -1.77
N ALA A 10 1.97 -5.09 -1.73
CA ALA A 10 2.93 -4.95 -2.83
C ALA A 10 3.14 -6.27 -3.60
N SER A 11 3.86 -6.25 -4.73
CA SER A 11 4.25 -7.47 -5.45
C SER A 11 5.20 -8.34 -4.60
N PHE A 12 5.27 -9.65 -4.90
CA PHE A 12 6.25 -10.53 -4.25
C PHE A 12 7.69 -10.12 -4.56
N GLN A 13 7.96 -9.59 -5.75
CA GLN A 13 9.27 -9.02 -6.09
C GLN A 13 9.67 -7.86 -5.15
N GLN A 14 8.73 -6.98 -4.83
CA GLN A 14 8.99 -5.91 -3.86
C GLN A 14 9.15 -6.48 -2.45
N LEU A 15 8.39 -7.51 -2.11
CA LEU A 15 8.51 -8.19 -0.84
C LEU A 15 9.89 -8.83 -0.67
N ASP A 16 10.47 -9.44 -1.70
CA ASP A 16 11.81 -10.05 -1.63
C ASP A 16 12.88 -9.04 -1.17
N LEU A 17 12.76 -7.80 -1.64
CA LEU A 17 13.64 -6.71 -1.22
C LEU A 17 13.33 -6.28 0.21
N ASN A 18 12.05 -6.11 0.53
CA ASN A 18 11.60 -5.60 1.82
C ASN A 18 11.80 -6.61 2.96
N LEU A 19 11.74 -7.91 2.68
CA LEU A 19 11.78 -8.97 3.69
C LEU A 19 13.13 -8.98 4.41
N LYS A 20 14.24 -8.78 3.68
CA LYS A 20 15.58 -8.66 4.27
C LYS A 20 15.65 -7.54 5.31
N ALA A 21 15.17 -6.35 4.97
CA ALA A 21 15.14 -5.21 5.89
C ALA A 21 14.20 -5.44 7.09
N ILE A 22 13.09 -6.15 6.86
CA ILE A 22 12.14 -6.52 7.92
C ILE A 22 12.79 -7.50 8.91
N GLU A 23 13.47 -8.53 8.42
CA GLU A 23 14.15 -9.53 9.23
C GLU A 23 15.28 -8.93 10.06
N GLU A 24 16.06 -8.02 9.45
CA GLU A 24 17.12 -7.30 10.15
C GLU A 24 16.56 -6.44 11.29
N LYS A 25 15.49 -5.67 11.04
CA LYS A 25 14.89 -4.78 12.04
C LYS A 25 14.11 -5.54 13.12
N TYR A 26 13.46 -6.64 12.77
CA TYR A 26 12.57 -7.42 13.63
C TYR A 26 13.11 -8.83 13.88
N LYS A 27 14.41 -8.93 14.13
CA LYS A 27 15.08 -10.21 14.39
C LYS A 27 14.41 -10.97 15.55
N GLY A 28 14.07 -12.23 15.30
CA GLY A 28 13.43 -13.11 16.29
C GLY A 28 11.90 -12.92 16.44
N TYR A 29 11.27 -12.07 15.62
CA TYR A 29 9.82 -12.02 15.54
C TYR A 29 9.29 -13.19 14.70
N GLU A 30 8.12 -13.70 15.09
CA GLU A 30 7.39 -14.66 14.27
C GLU A 30 6.70 -13.92 13.12
N ILE A 31 7.22 -14.08 11.90
CA ILE A 31 6.65 -13.44 10.71
C ILE A 31 5.47 -14.25 10.21
N SER A 32 4.32 -13.58 10.10
CA SER A 32 3.12 -14.08 9.45
C SER A 32 2.76 -13.17 8.29
N MET A 33 2.07 -13.71 7.29
CA MET A 33 1.63 -12.95 6.12
C MET A 33 0.14 -13.07 5.92
N LEU A 34 -0.50 -11.95 5.59
CA LEU A 34 -1.85 -11.93 5.04
C LEU A 34 -1.78 -11.56 3.57
N THR A 35 -2.29 -12.44 2.71
CA THR A 35 -2.35 -12.22 1.25
C THR A 35 -3.70 -12.64 0.68
N HIS A 36 -4.05 -12.12 -0.49
CA HIS A 36 -5.14 -12.67 -1.30
C HIS A 36 -4.82 -14.10 -1.74
N GLU A 37 -5.88 -14.85 -2.09
CA GLU A 37 -5.84 -16.24 -2.53
C GLU A 37 -4.81 -16.52 -3.63
N HIS A 38 -4.71 -15.64 -4.64
CA HIS A 38 -3.74 -15.78 -5.73
C HIS A 38 -2.27 -15.72 -5.28
N GLY A 39 -1.98 -15.17 -4.09
CA GLY A 39 -0.63 -15.04 -3.56
C GLY A 39 -0.20 -16.18 -2.65
N VAL A 40 -1.11 -17.08 -2.25
CA VAL A 40 -0.82 -18.11 -1.23
C VAL A 40 0.32 -19.03 -1.67
N LYS A 41 0.26 -19.59 -2.88
CA LYS A 41 1.31 -20.47 -3.43
C LYS A 41 2.69 -19.82 -3.55
N LEU A 42 2.74 -18.49 -3.67
CA LEU A 42 4.00 -17.76 -3.69
C LEU A 42 4.50 -17.52 -2.27
N ALA A 43 3.61 -17.17 -1.34
CA ALA A 43 3.94 -17.01 0.08
C ALA A 43 4.48 -18.30 0.72
N GLU A 44 3.97 -19.47 0.31
CA GLU A 44 4.43 -20.79 0.79
C GLU A 44 5.90 -21.10 0.44
N LYS A 45 6.50 -20.37 -0.51
CA LYS A 45 7.91 -20.56 -0.88
C LYS A 45 8.89 -19.88 0.07
N TYR A 46 8.41 -19.02 0.97
CA TYR A 46 9.24 -18.29 1.91
C TYR A 46 9.40 -19.10 3.19
N ASN A 47 10.63 -19.51 3.51
CA ASN A 47 10.91 -20.27 4.72
C ASN A 47 10.76 -19.42 5.99
N ASP A 48 10.97 -18.11 5.88
CA ASP A 48 10.95 -17.18 7.01
C ASP A 48 9.51 -16.78 7.43
N ILE A 49 8.50 -17.12 6.62
CA ILE A 49 7.09 -16.85 6.89
C ILE A 49 6.46 -18.09 7.49
N LYS A 50 6.14 -18.04 8.78
CA LYS A 50 5.64 -19.21 9.52
C LYS A 50 4.15 -19.45 9.31
N ASN A 51 3.34 -18.39 9.26
CA ASN A 51 1.89 -18.51 9.07
C ASN A 51 1.44 -17.67 7.88
N ILE A 52 0.59 -18.27 7.04
CA ILE A 52 -0.02 -17.60 5.89
C ILE A 52 -1.53 -17.57 6.10
N TYR A 53 -2.07 -16.37 6.14
CA TYR A 53 -3.49 -16.09 6.25
C TYR A 53 -4.03 -15.63 4.90
N VAL A 54 -5.25 -16.08 4.58
CA VAL A 54 -5.87 -15.82 3.28
C VAL A 54 -6.97 -14.77 3.42
N TYR A 55 -6.80 -13.65 2.74
CA TYR A 55 -7.84 -12.65 2.57
C TYR A 55 -8.78 -13.08 1.43
N ARG A 56 -9.93 -13.66 1.80
CA ARG A 56 -10.90 -14.30 0.88
C ARG A 56 -11.86 -13.33 0.18
N TYR A 57 -11.46 -12.06 0.02
CA TYR A 57 -12.25 -11.06 -0.67
C TYR A 57 -11.57 -10.68 -1.99
N LYS A 58 -12.39 -10.46 -3.03
CA LYS A 58 -11.93 -10.09 -4.38
C LYS A 58 -11.50 -8.62 -4.47
N GLU A 59 -12.10 -7.76 -3.65
CA GLU A 59 -11.75 -6.34 -3.57
C GLU A 59 -10.42 -6.13 -2.83
N SER A 60 -9.81 -4.96 -2.98
CA SER A 60 -8.65 -4.58 -2.18
C SER A 60 -8.95 -4.61 -0.67
N PHE A 61 -7.91 -4.71 0.16
CA PHE A 61 -8.03 -4.66 1.61
C PHE A 61 -8.93 -3.51 2.06
N LYS A 62 -10.03 -3.86 2.72
CA LYS A 62 -11.09 -2.92 3.10
C LYS A 62 -11.46 -3.14 4.56
N LYS A 63 -11.49 -2.04 5.31
CA LYS A 63 -11.95 -2.01 6.70
C LYS A 63 -13.37 -2.58 6.80
N GLY A 64 -13.59 -3.50 7.73
CA GLY A 64 -14.87 -4.19 7.96
C GLY A 64 -14.92 -5.61 7.39
N ASN A 65 -14.07 -5.91 6.41
CA ASN A 65 -13.82 -7.31 6.03
C ASN A 65 -12.96 -7.94 7.13
N SER A 66 -13.36 -9.08 7.68
CA SER A 66 -12.60 -9.76 8.74
C SER A 66 -12.00 -11.06 8.22
N VAL A 67 -10.87 -11.45 8.79
CA VAL A 67 -10.22 -12.73 8.55
C VAL A 67 -10.22 -13.43 9.91
N LYS A 68 -11.09 -14.42 10.07
CA LYS A 68 -11.37 -15.06 11.37
C LYS A 68 -10.10 -15.65 11.99
N GLU A 69 -9.19 -16.11 11.15
CA GLU A 69 -7.91 -16.73 11.52
C GLU A 69 -6.98 -15.77 12.27
N ILE A 70 -7.13 -14.45 12.09
CA ILE A 70 -6.27 -13.42 12.74
C ILE A 70 -7.01 -12.55 13.75
N GLU A 71 -8.33 -12.69 13.88
CA GLU A 71 -9.17 -11.82 14.73
C GLU A 71 -8.78 -11.89 16.21
N ASN A 72 -8.44 -13.09 16.69
CA ASN A 72 -8.04 -13.34 18.08
C ASN A 72 -6.51 -13.32 18.27
N ILE A 73 -5.74 -12.90 17.26
CA ILE A 73 -4.29 -12.85 17.33
C ILE A 73 -3.86 -11.41 17.57
N LYS A 74 -3.16 -11.17 18.67
CA LYS A 74 -2.47 -9.90 18.92
C LYS A 74 -1.11 -9.90 18.21
N PHE A 75 -0.88 -8.91 17.36
CA PHE A 75 0.42 -8.68 16.71
C PHE A 75 1.16 -7.51 17.36
N ASP A 76 2.43 -7.68 17.67
CA ASP A 76 3.27 -6.59 18.15
C ASP A 76 3.48 -5.55 17.04
N VAL A 77 3.60 -6.01 15.79
CA VAL A 77 3.89 -5.15 14.63
C VAL A 77 3.10 -5.60 13.42
N ILE A 78 2.45 -4.65 12.75
CA ILE A 78 1.81 -4.87 11.46
C ILE A 78 2.57 -4.07 10.40
N ILE A 79 3.12 -4.75 9.40
CA ILE A 79 3.85 -4.14 8.31
C ILE A 79 2.98 -4.08 7.06
N VAL A 80 2.91 -2.88 6.47
CA VAL A 80 2.23 -2.62 5.21
C VAL A 80 3.28 -2.25 4.15
N PRO A 81 3.70 -3.20 3.28
CA PRO A 81 4.57 -2.90 2.16
C PRO A 81 3.83 -2.08 1.10
N VAL A 82 4.41 -0.95 0.70
CA VAL A 82 3.86 -0.03 -0.29
C VAL A 82 4.82 0.14 -1.47
N THR A 83 4.29 0.43 -2.65
CA THR A 83 5.07 0.51 -3.89
C THR A 83 5.57 1.93 -4.22
N ASN A 84 5.52 2.84 -3.25
CA ASN A 84 6.01 4.22 -3.40
C ASN A 84 6.61 4.72 -2.09
N ILE A 85 7.32 5.84 -2.14
CA ILE A 85 8.04 6.39 -0.97
C ILE A 85 7.09 6.89 0.12
N SER A 86 5.97 7.48 -0.29
CA SER A 86 5.05 8.18 0.61
C SER A 86 3.95 7.32 1.21
N GLY A 87 3.69 6.13 0.66
CA GLY A 87 2.50 5.31 0.96
C GLY A 87 1.20 5.84 0.33
N ALA A 88 1.25 6.88 -0.50
CA ALA A 88 0.08 7.45 -1.14
C ALA A 88 -0.67 6.40 -1.98
N GLY A 89 -2.01 6.36 -1.86
CA GLY A 89 -2.84 5.38 -2.57
C GLY A 89 -3.08 4.06 -1.81
N PHE A 90 -2.37 3.81 -0.71
CA PHE A 90 -2.54 2.60 0.12
C PHE A 90 -3.42 2.81 1.35
N PHE A 91 -4.21 3.89 1.38
CA PHE A 91 -5.05 4.26 2.54
C PHE A 91 -6.01 3.17 2.98
N ASN A 92 -6.59 2.43 2.04
CA ASN A 92 -7.53 1.35 2.36
C ASN A 92 -6.82 0.21 3.09
N VAL A 93 -5.58 -0.10 2.67
CA VAL A 93 -4.73 -1.11 3.33
C VAL A 93 -4.35 -0.65 4.73
N PHE A 94 -3.93 0.60 4.91
CA PHE A 94 -3.64 1.13 6.24
C PHE A 94 -4.86 1.15 7.16
N LYS A 95 -6.05 1.53 6.64
CA LYS A 95 -7.31 1.45 7.41
C LYS A 95 -7.67 0.02 7.79
N TYR A 96 -7.38 -0.93 6.91
CA TYR A 96 -7.57 -2.35 7.19
C TYR A 96 -6.57 -2.83 8.24
N ALA A 97 -5.28 -2.49 8.12
CA ALA A 97 -4.25 -2.79 9.11
C ALA A 97 -4.61 -2.23 10.50
N LEU A 98 -5.18 -1.01 10.56
CA LEU A 98 -5.70 -0.40 11.79
C LEU A 98 -6.90 -1.13 12.40
N SER A 99 -7.60 -1.98 11.64
CA SER A 99 -8.68 -2.82 12.17
C SER A 99 -8.20 -4.17 12.69
N ILE A 100 -6.94 -4.53 12.44
CA ILE A 100 -6.33 -5.74 12.98
C ILE A 100 -5.82 -5.44 14.40
N ASN A 101 -5.91 -6.42 15.28
CA ASN A 101 -5.41 -6.30 16.65
C ASN A 101 -3.87 -6.26 16.67
N GLY A 102 -3.29 -5.06 16.71
CA GLY A 102 -1.85 -4.92 16.88
C GLY A 102 -1.39 -3.61 17.52
N ASP A 103 -0.19 -3.63 18.11
CA ASP A 103 0.33 -2.52 18.93
C ASP A 103 0.86 -1.35 18.07
N LYS A 104 1.49 -1.66 16.92
CA LYS A 104 1.97 -0.65 15.99
C LYS A 104 1.86 -1.05 14.53
N ILE A 105 1.72 -0.04 13.67
CA ILE A 105 1.68 -0.19 12.21
C ILE A 105 2.89 0.49 11.61
N VAL A 106 3.53 -0.19 10.67
CA VAL A 106 4.77 0.25 10.03
C VAL A 106 4.60 0.15 8.52
N MET A 107 4.87 1.24 7.83
CA MET A 107 4.99 1.25 6.38
C MET A 107 6.38 0.76 6.00
N CYS A 108 6.44 -0.14 5.02
CA CYS A 108 7.70 -0.51 4.36
C CYS A 108 7.65 -0.04 2.91
N ASN A 109 8.43 0.96 2.55
CA ASN A 109 8.33 1.56 1.21
C ASN A 109 9.15 0.80 0.16
N VAL A 110 9.19 1.34 -1.07
CA VAL A 110 9.88 0.75 -2.22
C VAL A 110 11.40 0.61 -2.04
N VAL A 111 12.00 1.46 -1.18
CA VAL A 111 13.42 1.40 -0.82
C VAL A 111 13.65 0.67 0.51
N SER A 112 12.67 -0.12 0.95
CA SER A 112 12.70 -0.92 2.20
C SER A 112 12.88 -0.10 3.48
N GLU A 113 12.54 1.19 3.44
CA GLU A 113 12.53 2.04 4.62
C GLU A 113 11.31 1.74 5.48
N LEU A 114 11.54 1.46 6.76
CA LEU A 114 10.53 1.08 7.74
C LEU A 114 10.14 2.28 8.60
N LYS A 115 9.00 2.90 8.28
CA LYS A 115 8.46 4.09 8.97
C LYS A 115 7.22 3.75 9.79
N ASP A 116 7.20 4.19 11.04
CA ASP A 116 6.02 4.04 11.88
C ASP A 116 4.89 4.93 11.35
N VAL A 117 3.68 4.37 11.27
CA VAL A 117 2.51 5.05 10.74
C VAL A 117 1.57 5.35 11.89
N SER A 118 1.42 6.63 12.19
CA SER A 118 0.40 7.12 13.11
C SER A 118 -0.91 7.37 12.37
N VAL A 119 -2.04 7.31 13.08
CA VAL A 119 -3.35 7.64 12.52
C VAL A 119 -3.36 9.06 11.95
N SER A 120 -2.68 10.01 12.61
CA SER A 120 -2.53 11.39 12.12
C SER A 120 -1.76 11.47 10.81
N SER A 121 -0.68 10.71 10.66
CA SER A 121 0.10 10.67 9.41
C SER A 121 -0.74 10.21 8.21
N LEU A 122 -1.69 9.28 8.42
CA LEU A 122 -2.61 8.83 7.39
C LEU A 122 -3.59 9.93 6.95
N TYR A 123 -4.05 10.76 7.88
CA TYR A 123 -4.91 11.90 7.56
C TYR A 123 -4.13 12.97 6.78
N VAL A 124 -2.90 13.29 7.20
CA VAL A 124 -2.03 14.24 6.49
C VAL A 124 -1.78 13.76 5.06
N MET A 125 -1.42 12.49 4.88
CA MET A 125 -1.24 11.91 3.55
C MET A 125 -2.49 12.05 2.67
N ARG A 126 -3.70 11.87 3.24
CA ARG A 126 -4.96 12.00 2.49
C ARG A 126 -5.19 13.45 2.07
N ILE A 127 -4.93 14.40 2.96
CA ILE A 127 -5.08 15.83 2.69
C ILE A 127 -4.10 16.28 1.61
N SER A 128 -2.81 15.91 1.73
CA SER A 128 -1.80 16.26 0.73
C SER A 128 -2.19 15.75 -0.65
N ASN A 129 -2.63 14.49 -0.77
CA ASN A 129 -3.09 13.94 -2.05
C ASN A 129 -4.33 14.67 -2.60
N PHE A 130 -5.23 15.09 -1.73
CA PHE A 130 -6.41 15.86 -2.14
C PHE A 130 -6.01 17.24 -2.68
N ILE A 131 -5.08 17.94 -2.01
CA ILE A 131 -4.53 19.22 -2.47
C ILE A 131 -3.85 19.05 -3.82
N PHE A 132 -2.97 18.06 -3.98
CA PHE A 132 -2.31 17.79 -5.25
C PHE A 132 -3.30 17.50 -6.37
N ARG A 133 -4.41 16.80 -6.08
CA ARG A 133 -5.46 16.52 -7.06
C ARG A 133 -6.18 17.79 -7.50
N ILE A 134 -6.47 18.71 -6.57
CA ILE A 134 -7.06 20.01 -6.91
C ILE A 134 -6.11 20.82 -7.78
N VAL A 135 -4.84 20.93 -7.39
CA VAL A 135 -3.82 21.67 -8.14
C VAL A 135 -3.66 21.09 -9.54
N ALA A 136 -3.55 19.77 -9.66
CA ALA A 136 -3.45 19.10 -10.96
C ALA A 136 -4.69 19.35 -11.84
N PHE A 137 -5.90 19.32 -11.25
CA PHE A 137 -7.13 19.62 -11.96
C PHE A 137 -7.17 21.06 -12.47
N LEU A 138 -6.78 22.04 -11.65
CA LEU A 138 -6.71 23.45 -12.04
C LEU A 138 -5.71 23.67 -13.18
N ILE A 139 -4.49 23.13 -13.07
CA ILE A 139 -3.46 23.24 -14.12
C ILE A 139 -3.96 22.59 -15.42
N THR A 140 -4.55 21.40 -15.33
CA THR A 140 -5.10 20.70 -16.50
C THR A 140 -6.23 21.49 -17.15
N GLY A 141 -7.10 22.11 -16.34
CA GLY A 141 -8.16 22.99 -16.83
C GLY A 141 -7.61 24.21 -17.58
N VAL A 142 -6.65 24.92 -16.99
CA VAL A 142 -6.02 26.11 -17.62
C VAL A 142 -5.30 25.73 -18.92
N LEU A 143 -4.45 24.68 -18.88
CA LEU A 143 -3.74 24.22 -20.07
C LEU A 143 -4.70 23.68 -21.13
N GLY A 144 -5.77 23.00 -20.74
CA GLY A 144 -6.79 22.50 -21.65
C GLY A 144 -7.49 23.63 -22.42
N VAL A 145 -7.88 24.71 -21.74
CA VAL A 145 -8.50 25.89 -22.38
C VAL A 145 -7.57 26.55 -23.38
N ILE A 146 -6.27 26.59 -23.11
CA ILE A 146 -5.27 27.22 -24.00
C ILE A 146 -4.88 26.29 -25.16
N LEU A 147 -4.55 25.03 -24.86
CA LEU A 147 -4.00 24.09 -25.84
C LEU A 147 -5.06 23.57 -26.81
N THR A 148 -6.31 23.40 -26.38
CA THR A 148 -7.38 22.90 -27.24
C THR A 148 -7.60 23.78 -28.49
N PRO A 149 -7.81 25.11 -28.38
CA PRO A 149 -7.95 25.96 -29.57
C PRO A 149 -6.67 26.02 -30.41
N VAL A 150 -5.48 26.03 -29.80
CA VAL A 150 -4.20 25.99 -30.53
C VAL A 150 -4.05 24.71 -31.34
N LEU A 151 -4.37 23.56 -30.74
CA LEU A 151 -4.33 22.25 -31.41
C LEU A 151 -5.38 22.16 -32.52
N LEU A 152 -6.60 22.65 -32.29
CA LEU A 152 -7.66 22.70 -33.32
C LEU A 152 -7.26 23.61 -34.49
N TRP A 153 -6.62 24.75 -34.22
CA TRP A 153 -6.11 25.64 -35.26
C TRP A 153 -4.99 25.00 -36.07
N LYS A 154 -4.01 24.37 -35.40
CA LYS A 154 -2.92 23.65 -36.05
C LYS A 154 -3.45 22.49 -36.90
N PHE A 155 -4.41 21.72 -36.39
CA PHE A 155 -5.07 20.63 -37.11
C PHE A 155 -5.78 21.12 -38.38
N LYS A 156 -6.49 22.26 -38.32
CA LYS A 156 -7.08 22.89 -39.51
C LYS A 156 -6.03 23.34 -40.54
N SER A 157 -4.86 23.81 -40.10
CA SER A 157 -3.79 24.24 -41.03
C SER A 157 -3.16 23.06 -41.77
N VAL A 158 -3.03 21.89 -41.11
CA VAL A 158 -2.48 20.67 -41.71
C VAL A 158 -3.43 20.09 -42.74
N ARG A 159 -4.76 20.19 -42.53
CA ARG A 159 -5.78 19.69 -43.48
C ARG A 159 -5.95 20.56 -44.73
N LYS A 160 -5.38 21.77 -44.75
CA LYS A 160 -5.39 22.69 -45.90
C LYS A 160 -4.15 22.57 -46.80
N LYS A 161 -3.16 21.77 -46.40
CA LYS A 161 -2.08 21.29 -47.27
C LYS A 161 -2.48 19.93 -47.85
#